data_AF-A0A8S3F428-F1
#
_entry.id   AF-A0A8S3F428-F1
#
_cell.length_a   1.000
_cell.length_b   1.000
_cell.length_c   1.000
_cell.angle_alpha   90.00
_cell.angle_beta   90.00
_cell.angle_gamma   90.00
#
_symmetry.space_group_name_H-M   'P 1'
#
loop_
_entity.id
_entity.type
_entity.pdbx_description
1 polymer ?
#
loop_
_entity_poly.entity_id
_entity_poly.type
_entity_poly.pdbx_seq_one_letter_code
_entity_poly.pdbx_strand_id
1 'polypeptide(L)'
;DSQSEASETLTSDRHIGIVRKYVENRGFGFITRKSDGADLFVHSRSIRRAGLESLQEGMEVEFLAVQGNRGAEAKDLRIINRLDSIKTTNNQKKEFSDANINEQETGIVKQWNKERGFGFIRRKLDGTDLFVHLKSLKDGLQSLEIGQQIQFRIGKNEKGEEATDVYLTKNE
;
A
#
# COMPACT_ATOMS: atom_id res chain seq x y z
N ASP A 1 -35.58 30.82 -14.86
CA ASP A 1 -34.43 30.96 -13.94
C ASP A 1 -33.64 29.68 -13.85
N SER A 2 -32.43 29.75 -14.40
CA SER A 2 -31.42 28.70 -14.37
C SER A 2 -30.67 28.78 -13.05
N GLN A 3 -30.86 27.80 -12.16
CA GLN A 3 -30.00 27.65 -10.99
C GLN A 3 -28.76 26.87 -11.40
N SER A 4 -27.70 27.61 -11.63
CA SER A 4 -26.33 27.20 -11.86
C SER A 4 -25.73 26.52 -10.62
N GLU A 5 -25.28 25.28 -10.83
CA GLU A 5 -23.98 24.72 -10.46
C GLU A 5 -23.15 25.47 -9.39
N ALA A 6 -22.95 24.83 -8.24
CA ALA A 6 -21.80 25.08 -7.36
C ALA A 6 -21.48 23.82 -6.54
N SER A 7 -21.08 22.75 -7.23
CA SER A 7 -20.33 21.64 -6.64
C SER A 7 -18.86 22.09 -6.49
N GLU A 8 -18.60 23.02 -5.56
CA GLU A 8 -17.23 23.42 -5.26
C GLU A 8 -16.53 22.35 -4.42
N THR A 9 -15.43 21.88 -4.97
CA THR A 9 -14.60 20.80 -4.52
C THR A 9 -13.93 21.17 -3.18
N LEU A 10 -14.41 20.62 -2.07
CA LEU A 10 -13.78 20.73 -0.73
C LEU A 10 -12.46 19.92 -0.61
N THR A 11 -11.63 19.93 -1.66
CA THR A 11 -10.29 19.32 -1.70
C THR A 11 -9.19 20.26 -1.22
N SER A 12 -9.50 21.53 -0.90
CA SER A 12 -8.45 22.56 -0.73
C SER A 12 -7.55 22.43 0.51
N ASP A 13 -7.97 21.74 1.58
CA ASP A 13 -7.20 21.68 2.85
C ASP A 13 -6.82 20.25 3.29
N ARG A 14 -6.78 19.29 2.36
CA ARG A 14 -6.29 17.94 2.64
C ARG A 14 -4.77 17.90 2.48
N HIS A 15 -4.12 17.34 3.48
CA HIS A 15 -2.68 17.14 3.51
C HIS A 15 -2.33 15.65 3.47
N ILE A 16 -1.17 15.37 2.88
CA ILE A 16 -0.57 14.05 2.86
C ILE A 16 0.48 13.98 3.96
N GLY A 17 0.54 12.86 4.66
CA GLY A 17 1.60 12.61 5.63
C GLY A 17 1.87 11.13 5.85
N ILE A 18 2.95 10.88 6.59
CA ILE A 18 3.43 9.55 6.93
C ILE A 18 3.21 9.34 8.42
N VAL A 19 2.61 8.22 8.79
CA VAL A 19 2.45 7.84 10.20
C VAL A 19 3.84 7.65 10.80
N ARG A 20 4.18 8.51 11.76
CA ARG A 20 5.47 8.47 12.46
C ARG A 20 5.45 7.48 13.61
N LYS A 21 4.32 7.39 14.31
CA LYS A 21 4.17 6.48 15.45
C LYS A 21 2.70 6.34 15.80
N TYR A 22 2.26 5.14 16.13
CA TYR A 22 0.95 4.93 16.75
C TYR A 22 1.09 3.97 17.93
N VAL A 23 0.46 4.31 19.06
CA VAL A 23 0.46 3.48 20.26
C VAL A 23 -0.97 3.04 20.52
N GLU A 24 -1.33 1.87 20.01
CA GLU A 24 -2.69 1.32 20.08
C GLU A 24 -3.24 1.26 21.51
N ASN A 25 -2.45 0.76 22.46
CA ASN A 25 -2.80 0.69 23.87
C ASN A 25 -3.12 2.05 24.51
N ARG A 26 -2.58 3.15 23.95
CA ARG A 26 -2.85 4.52 24.40
C ARG A 26 -3.85 5.25 23.51
N GLY A 27 -4.22 4.66 22.37
CA GLY A 27 -5.19 5.19 21.43
C GLY A 27 -4.79 6.49 20.74
N PHE A 28 -3.50 6.79 20.62
CA PHE A 28 -3.00 8.00 19.93
C PHE A 28 -1.69 7.76 19.18
N GLY A 29 -1.40 8.64 18.22
CA GLY A 29 -0.19 8.63 17.43
C GLY A 29 0.17 10.00 16.85
N PHE A 30 1.16 10.01 15.98
CA PHE A 30 1.65 11.18 15.27
C PHE A 30 1.83 10.87 13.78
N ILE A 31 1.49 11.85 12.95
CA ILE A 31 1.65 11.83 11.50
C ILE A 31 2.52 13.01 11.11
N THR A 32 3.60 12.75 10.38
CA THR A 32 4.45 13.79 9.83
C THR A 32 3.91 14.24 8.48
N ARG A 33 3.52 15.49 8.36
CA ARG A 33 3.01 16.09 7.12
C ARG A 33 4.13 16.19 6.08
N LYS A 34 3.89 15.72 4.86
CA LYS A 34 4.90 15.74 3.79
C LYS A 34 5.25 17.14 3.29
N SER A 35 4.33 18.11 3.40
CA SER A 35 4.54 19.45 2.85
C SER A 35 5.61 20.25 3.59
N ASP A 36 5.66 20.14 4.92
CA ASP A 36 6.53 20.96 5.77
C ASP A 36 7.22 20.19 6.91
N GLY A 37 6.98 18.87 7.01
CA GLY A 37 7.54 18.03 8.06
C GLY A 37 6.92 18.25 9.45
N ALA A 38 5.81 18.98 9.56
CA ALA A 38 5.16 19.19 10.85
C ALA A 38 4.54 17.89 11.38
N ASP A 39 4.70 17.63 12.67
CA ASP A 39 4.06 16.49 13.34
C ASP A 39 2.66 16.87 13.82
N LEU A 40 1.67 16.11 13.37
CA LEU A 40 0.27 16.26 13.77
C LEU A 40 -0.15 15.10 14.66
N PHE A 41 -0.89 15.44 15.71
CA PHE A 41 -1.49 14.47 16.60
C PHE A 41 -2.65 13.75 15.91
N VAL A 42 -2.75 12.42 16.08
CA VAL A 42 -3.90 11.64 15.63
C VAL A 42 -4.47 10.81 16.78
N HIS A 43 -5.79 10.81 16.91
CA HIS A 43 -6.50 10.01 17.91
C HIS A 43 -7.14 8.77 17.28
N SER A 44 -7.26 7.70 18.07
CA SER A 44 -7.94 6.45 17.69
C SER A 44 -9.36 6.66 17.18
N ARG A 45 -10.06 7.71 17.63
CA ARG A 45 -11.39 8.07 17.12
C ARG A 45 -11.35 8.47 15.64
N SER A 46 -10.32 9.19 15.22
CA SER A 46 -10.15 9.62 13.82
C SER A 46 -9.76 8.42 12.94
N ILE A 47 -8.95 7.51 13.47
CA ILE A 47 -8.54 6.25 12.81
C ILE A 47 -9.76 5.32 12.62
N ARG A 48 -10.57 5.12 13.66
CA ARG A 48 -11.82 4.33 13.57
C ARG A 48 -12.84 4.94 12.62
N ARG A 49 -12.95 6.28 12.58
CA ARG A 49 -13.82 6.98 11.61
C ARG A 49 -13.36 6.79 10.16
N ALA A 50 -12.05 6.60 9.95
CA ALA A 50 -11.48 6.22 8.66
C ALA A 50 -11.72 4.74 8.31
N GLY A 51 -12.38 3.96 9.18
CA GLY A 51 -12.59 2.52 9.00
C GLY A 51 -11.33 1.69 9.26
N LEU A 52 -10.39 2.22 10.05
CA LEU A 52 -9.15 1.54 10.41
C LEU A 52 -9.18 1.13 11.87
N GLU A 53 -8.62 -0.03 12.19
CA GLU A 53 -8.43 -0.47 13.57
C GLU A 53 -7.17 0.17 14.18
N SER A 54 -6.11 0.32 13.38
CA SER A 54 -4.82 0.87 13.81
C SER A 54 -4.09 1.57 12.66
N LEU A 55 -3.02 2.30 12.99
CA LEU A 55 -2.07 2.86 12.03
C LEU A 55 -0.72 2.16 12.19
N GLN A 56 -0.06 1.88 11.06
CA GLN A 56 1.32 1.36 11.05
C GLN A 56 2.29 2.50 10.80
N GLU A 57 3.44 2.48 11.48
CA GLU A 57 4.54 3.41 11.20
C GLU A 57 5.00 3.27 9.74
N GLY A 58 5.24 4.39 9.07
CA GLY A 58 5.55 4.44 7.64
C GLY A 58 4.33 4.48 6.71
N MET A 59 3.10 4.28 7.23
CA MET A 59 1.88 4.31 6.42
C MET A 59 1.59 5.73 5.89
N GLU A 60 1.26 5.83 4.60
CA GLU A 60 0.89 7.09 3.98
C GLU A 60 -0.63 7.34 4.05
N VAL A 61 -1.00 8.48 4.62
CA VAL A 61 -2.39 8.84 4.89
C VAL A 61 -2.67 10.28 4.46
N GLU A 62 -3.88 10.49 3.97
CA GLU A 62 -4.46 11.81 3.71
C GLU A 62 -5.27 12.23 4.94
N PHE A 63 -5.20 13.48 5.34
CA PHE A 63 -5.95 14.01 6.47
C PHE A 63 -6.22 15.50 6.34
N LEU A 64 -7.18 15.99 7.11
CA LEU A 64 -7.39 17.42 7.33
C LEU A 64 -6.57 17.85 8.55
N ALA A 65 -5.70 18.84 8.38
CA ALA A 65 -4.99 19.46 9.49
C ALA A 65 -5.90 20.49 10.15
N VAL A 66 -6.24 20.30 11.42
CA VAL A 66 -7.04 21.25 12.19
C VAL A 66 -6.33 21.63 13.48
N GLN A 67 -6.55 22.85 13.97
CA GLN A 67 -6.04 23.25 15.28
C GLN A 67 -6.92 22.64 16.37
N GLY A 68 -6.36 21.73 17.18
CA GLY A 68 -7.02 21.13 18.33
C GLY A 68 -6.53 21.70 19.65
N ASN A 69 -7.15 21.26 20.75
CA ASN A 69 -6.81 21.69 22.11
C ASN A 69 -5.39 21.26 22.54
N ARG A 70 -4.74 20.38 21.78
CA ARG A 70 -3.38 19.84 22.04
C ARG A 70 -2.39 20.19 20.92
N GLY A 71 -2.70 21.20 20.11
CA GLY A 71 -1.92 21.55 18.91
C GLY A 71 -2.56 21.00 17.63
N ALA A 72 -1.78 20.96 16.55
CA ALA A 72 -2.24 20.50 15.25
C ALA A 72 -2.70 19.02 15.32
N GLU A 73 -3.93 18.77 14.90
CA GLU A 73 -4.58 17.46 14.92
C GLU A 73 -4.97 17.05 13.50
N ALA A 74 -4.74 15.78 13.15
CA ALA A 74 -5.22 15.16 11.93
C ALA A 74 -6.65 14.61 12.10
N LYS A 75 -7.57 15.07 11.26
CA LYS A 75 -8.96 14.57 11.18
C LYS A 75 -9.31 14.03 9.80
N ASP A 76 -10.41 13.29 9.73
CA ASP A 76 -10.95 12.72 8.49
C ASP A 76 -9.88 11.95 7.67
N LEU A 77 -9.18 11.03 8.37
CA LEU A 77 -8.09 10.28 7.77
C LEU A 77 -8.61 9.41 6.62
N ARG A 78 -7.81 9.30 5.57
CA ARG A 78 -7.99 8.35 4.47
C ARG A 78 -6.64 7.72 4.16
N ILE A 79 -6.63 6.45 3.80
CA ILE A 79 -5.42 5.81 3.31
C ILE A 79 -5.28 6.17 1.84
N ILE A 80 -4.11 6.70 1.46
CA ILE A 80 -3.82 7.05 0.06
C ILE A 80 -3.37 5.80 -0.72
N ASN A 81 -2.67 4.89 -0.05
CA ASN A 81 -2.20 3.63 -0.65
C ASN A 81 -2.87 2.45 0.01
N ARG A 82 -4.12 2.18 -0.39
CA ARG A 82 -4.96 1.13 0.16
C ARG A 82 -4.77 -0.17 -0.61
N LEU A 83 -3.58 -0.78 -0.59
CA LEU A 83 -3.50 -2.22 -0.89
C LEU A 83 -3.84 -3.09 0.35
N ASP A 84 -3.79 -2.52 1.56
CA ASP A 84 -3.80 -3.33 2.78
C ASP A 84 -5.03 -3.23 3.70
N SER A 85 -6.08 -2.47 3.36
CA SER A 85 -7.29 -2.47 4.21
C SER A 85 -8.28 -3.63 3.95
N ILE A 86 -7.95 -4.62 3.12
CA ILE A 86 -8.80 -5.81 2.98
C ILE A 86 -8.43 -6.84 4.05
N LYS A 87 -8.49 -6.47 5.34
CA LYS A 87 -8.48 -7.43 6.46
C LYS A 87 -9.29 -6.92 7.65
N THR A 88 -10.62 -7.00 7.54
CA THR A 88 -11.58 -7.23 8.65
C THR A 88 -12.90 -7.62 7.94
N THR A 89 -13.58 -8.78 8.09
CA THR A 89 -13.80 -9.66 9.26
C THR A 89 -14.39 -11.01 8.80
N ASN A 90 -13.89 -12.11 9.39
CA ASN A 90 -14.50 -13.44 9.67
C ASN A 90 -15.08 -14.37 8.58
N ASN A 91 -14.39 -15.52 8.45
CA ASN A 91 -14.93 -16.89 8.37
C ASN A 91 -16.13 -17.16 7.46
N GLN A 92 -15.89 -17.30 6.16
CA GLN A 92 -16.23 -18.54 5.45
C GLN A 92 -15.20 -18.80 4.34
N LYS A 93 -14.59 -19.97 4.45
CA LYS A 93 -13.70 -20.59 3.49
C LYS A 93 -14.53 -20.98 2.26
N LYS A 94 -14.48 -20.21 1.16
CA LYS A 94 -14.57 -20.76 -0.21
C LYS A 94 -14.38 -19.67 -1.26
N GLU A 95 -13.42 -19.95 -2.14
CA GLU A 95 -13.39 -19.58 -3.55
C GLU A 95 -13.39 -18.08 -3.91
N PHE A 96 -12.22 -17.66 -4.42
CA PHE A 96 -12.09 -16.87 -5.65
C PHE A 96 -13.32 -16.04 -6.05
N SER A 97 -13.26 -14.73 -5.79
CA SER A 97 -14.02 -13.77 -6.58
C SER A 97 -13.21 -12.48 -6.74
N ASP A 98 -12.33 -12.53 -7.74
CA ASP A 98 -12.17 -11.53 -8.79
C ASP A 98 -12.89 -10.17 -8.56
N ALA A 99 -12.13 -9.15 -8.14
CA ALA A 99 -12.32 -7.71 -8.46
C ALA A 99 -11.38 -6.84 -7.58
N ASN A 100 -10.06 -6.84 -7.78
CA ASN A 100 -9.41 -6.04 -8.81
C ASN A 100 -8.10 -6.71 -9.23
N ILE A 101 -8.09 -7.29 -10.44
CA ILE A 101 -7.06 -8.20 -10.97
C ILE A 101 -6.12 -7.51 -11.97
N ASN A 102 -6.17 -6.17 -12.08
CA ASN A 102 -5.48 -5.45 -13.17
C ASN A 102 -4.17 -4.76 -12.78
N GLU A 103 -3.75 -4.79 -11.51
CA GLU A 103 -2.46 -4.19 -11.12
C GLU A 103 -1.35 -5.24 -11.19
N GLN A 104 -0.96 -5.55 -12.43
CA GLN A 104 0.34 -6.18 -12.68
C GLN A 104 1.42 -5.12 -12.49
N GLU A 105 2.33 -5.37 -11.54
CA GLU A 105 3.52 -4.57 -11.34
C GLU A 105 4.65 -5.00 -12.27
N THR A 106 5.62 -4.10 -12.48
CA THR A 106 6.85 -4.42 -13.20
C THR A 106 8.06 -4.22 -12.30
N GLY A 107 9.13 -4.92 -12.64
CA GLY A 107 10.36 -4.88 -11.86
C GLY A 107 11.51 -5.53 -12.58
N ILE A 108 12.67 -5.49 -11.94
CA ILE A 108 13.91 -6.04 -12.46
C ILE A 108 14.37 -7.15 -11.52
N VAL A 109 14.76 -8.29 -12.07
CA VAL A 109 15.33 -9.38 -11.29
C VAL A 109 16.65 -8.94 -10.69
N LYS A 110 16.73 -8.85 -9.37
CA LYS A 110 17.94 -8.44 -8.66
C LYS A 110 18.84 -9.63 -8.36
N GLN A 111 18.24 -10.76 -8.04
CA GLN A 111 18.95 -11.98 -7.69
C GLN A 111 18.10 -13.19 -8.05
N TRP A 112 18.72 -14.25 -8.57
CA TRP A 112 18.05 -15.51 -8.84
C TRP A 112 18.98 -16.68 -8.54
N ASN A 113 18.48 -17.69 -7.83
CA ASN A 113 19.17 -18.95 -7.59
C ASN A 113 18.40 -20.07 -8.30
N LYS A 114 18.95 -20.55 -9.43
CA LYS A 114 18.35 -21.63 -10.24
C LYS A 114 18.26 -22.96 -9.48
N GLU A 115 19.24 -23.27 -8.65
CA GLU A 115 19.29 -24.53 -7.89
C GLU A 115 18.24 -24.56 -6.78
N ARG A 116 18.04 -23.43 -6.10
CA ARG A 116 17.06 -23.31 -5.02
C ARG A 116 15.67 -22.90 -5.51
N GLY A 117 15.54 -22.52 -6.78
CA GLY A 117 14.25 -22.16 -7.40
C GLY A 117 13.62 -20.89 -6.82
N PHE A 118 14.42 -19.93 -6.34
CA PHE A 118 13.90 -18.65 -5.86
C PHE A 118 14.87 -17.50 -6.10
N GLY A 119 14.36 -16.28 -5.98
CA GLY A 119 15.14 -15.07 -6.12
C GLY A 119 14.46 -13.86 -5.49
N PHE A 120 15.00 -12.69 -5.81
CA PHE A 120 14.48 -11.39 -5.42
C PHE A 120 14.41 -10.48 -6.64
N ILE A 121 13.34 -9.72 -6.70
CA ILE A 121 13.07 -8.75 -7.76
C ILE A 121 12.98 -7.38 -7.13
N ARG A 122 13.54 -6.37 -7.79
CA ARG A 122 13.39 -4.98 -7.40
C ARG A 122 12.16 -4.42 -8.09
N ARG A 123 11.16 -4.07 -7.31
CA ARG A 123 9.92 -3.44 -7.81
C ARG A 123 10.26 -2.10 -8.45
N LYS A 124 9.65 -1.79 -9.60
CA LYS A 124 9.86 -0.52 -10.31
C LYS A 124 9.16 0.66 -9.61
N LEU A 125 8.07 0.37 -8.88
CA LEU A 125 7.22 1.37 -8.25
C LEU A 125 7.93 2.09 -7.09
N ASP A 126 8.51 1.32 -6.16
CA ASP A 126 9.08 1.82 -4.90
C ASP A 126 10.56 1.44 -4.71
N GLY A 127 11.10 0.61 -5.59
CA GLY A 127 12.48 0.12 -5.51
C GLY A 127 12.71 -0.92 -4.42
N THR A 128 11.67 -1.46 -3.78
CA THR A 128 11.78 -2.49 -2.73
C THR A 128 12.08 -3.86 -3.32
N ASP A 129 12.71 -4.71 -2.51
CA ASP A 129 13.01 -6.09 -2.88
C ASP A 129 11.81 -6.99 -2.55
N LEU A 130 11.29 -7.68 -3.55
CA LEU A 130 10.20 -8.64 -3.43
C LEU A 130 10.71 -10.06 -3.72
N PHE A 131 10.29 -11.01 -2.90
CA PHE A 131 10.65 -12.41 -3.10
C PHE A 131 9.95 -13.00 -4.32
N VAL A 132 10.60 -13.86 -5.09
CA VAL A 132 9.99 -14.60 -6.20
C VAL A 132 10.35 -16.07 -6.14
N HIS A 133 9.38 -16.94 -6.38
CA HIS A 133 9.58 -18.39 -6.41
C HIS A 133 9.41 -18.94 -7.83
N LEU A 134 10.09 -20.05 -8.15
CA LEU A 134 9.99 -20.76 -9.43
C LEU A 134 8.54 -21.14 -9.78
N LYS A 135 7.76 -21.54 -8.76
CA LYS A 135 6.34 -21.89 -8.87
C LYS A 135 5.45 -20.71 -9.32
N SER A 136 5.92 -19.49 -9.13
CA SER A 136 5.19 -18.29 -9.52
C SER A 136 5.40 -17.91 -10.98
N LEU A 137 6.40 -18.49 -11.65
CA LEU A 137 6.70 -18.21 -13.04
C LEU A 137 5.62 -18.82 -13.95
N LYS A 138 5.18 -18.05 -14.94
CA LYS A 138 4.17 -18.42 -15.94
C LYS A 138 4.81 -18.57 -17.31
N ASP A 139 4.00 -18.92 -18.32
CA ASP A 139 4.44 -19.12 -19.71
C ASP A 139 5.59 -20.12 -19.89
N GLY A 140 5.65 -21.13 -19.02
CA GLY A 140 6.68 -22.18 -19.09
C GLY A 140 8.08 -21.72 -18.68
N LEU A 141 8.21 -20.55 -18.06
CA LEU A 141 9.48 -20.05 -17.53
C LEU A 141 10.03 -20.98 -16.44
N GLN A 142 11.28 -21.42 -16.62
CA GLN A 142 11.97 -22.30 -15.67
C GLN A 142 13.07 -21.57 -14.86
N SER A 143 13.40 -20.33 -15.23
CA SER A 143 14.36 -19.52 -14.50
C SER A 143 14.24 -18.05 -14.88
N LEU A 144 14.79 -17.20 -14.03
CA LEU A 144 14.96 -15.78 -14.29
C LEU A 144 16.45 -15.43 -14.42
N GLU A 145 16.75 -14.35 -15.12
CA GLU A 145 18.10 -13.81 -15.26
C GLU A 145 18.23 -12.49 -14.51
N ILE A 146 19.38 -12.24 -13.88
CA ILE A 146 19.62 -10.99 -13.17
C ILE A 146 19.62 -9.84 -14.18
N GLY A 147 18.94 -8.74 -13.86
CA GLY A 147 18.71 -7.60 -14.74
C GLY A 147 17.49 -7.75 -15.66
N GLN A 148 16.85 -8.92 -15.70
CA GLN A 148 15.70 -9.16 -16.55
C GLN A 148 14.48 -8.37 -16.08
N GLN A 149 13.81 -7.70 -17.02
CA GLN A 149 12.53 -7.06 -16.75
C GLN A 149 11.42 -8.10 -16.78
N ILE A 150 10.57 -8.04 -15.76
CA ILE A 150 9.45 -8.94 -15.61
C ILE A 150 8.22 -8.18 -15.16
N GLN A 151 7.06 -8.78 -15.40
CA GLN A 151 5.77 -8.35 -14.93
C GLN A 151 5.23 -9.39 -13.96
N PHE A 152 4.64 -8.97 -12.86
CA PHE A 152 4.17 -9.87 -11.79
C PHE A 152 3.06 -9.23 -11.00
N ARG A 153 2.41 -10.01 -10.13
CA ARG A 153 1.47 -9.55 -9.13
C ARG A 153 2.06 -9.71 -7.73
N ILE A 154 1.57 -8.92 -6.78
CA ILE A 154 1.94 -9.08 -5.37
C ILE A 154 0.99 -10.08 -4.73
N GLY A 155 1.52 -11.21 -4.29
CA GLY A 155 0.87 -12.18 -3.41
C GLY A 155 1.43 -12.12 -1.99
N LYS A 156 0.76 -12.78 -1.05
CA LYS A 156 1.27 -12.98 0.32
C LYS A 156 1.39 -14.47 0.61
N ASN A 157 2.54 -14.89 1.12
CA ASN A 157 2.83 -16.24 1.59
C ASN A 157 3.14 -16.27 3.10
N GLU A 158 3.48 -17.44 3.62
CA GLU A 158 3.85 -17.65 5.03
C GLU A 158 5.12 -16.88 5.48
N LYS A 159 5.93 -16.40 4.52
CA LYS A 159 7.19 -15.66 4.75
C LYS A 159 7.08 -14.17 4.49
N GLY A 160 5.94 -13.67 3.99
CA GLY A 160 5.75 -12.26 3.65
C GLY A 160 5.16 -12.06 2.25
N GLU A 161 5.49 -10.95 1.61
CA GLU A 161 5.05 -10.64 0.25
C GLU A 161 5.91 -11.36 -0.79
N GLU A 162 5.27 -11.89 -1.83
CA GLU A 162 5.94 -12.56 -2.93
C GLU A 162 5.37 -12.13 -4.29
N ALA A 163 6.18 -12.28 -5.33
CA ALA A 163 5.75 -12.16 -6.70
C ALA A 163 4.97 -13.42 -7.10
N THR A 164 3.75 -13.23 -7.58
CA THR A 164 2.90 -14.26 -8.18
C THR A 164 2.64 -13.92 -9.64
N ASP A 165 2.27 -14.92 -10.44
CA ASP A 165 1.93 -14.74 -11.87
C ASP A 165 2.97 -13.93 -12.63
N VAL A 166 4.19 -14.45 -12.62
CA VAL A 166 5.36 -13.77 -13.17
C VAL A 166 5.48 -14.10 -14.65
N TYR A 167 5.49 -13.04 -15.47
CA TYR A 167 5.66 -13.07 -16.91
C TYR A 167 6.90 -12.28 -17.31
N LEU A 168 7.53 -12.64 -18.44
CA LEU A 168 8.51 -11.75 -19.05
C LEU A 168 7.79 -10.54 -19.64
N THR A 169 8.33 -9.34 -19.40
CA THR A 169 7.85 -8.15 -20.12
C THR A 169 8.21 -8.33 -21.59
N LYS A 170 7.22 -8.26 -22.48
CA LYS A 170 7.49 -8.22 -23.93
C LYS A 170 8.05 -6.84 -24.24
N ASN A 171 9.33 -6.78 -24.57
CA ASN A 171 9.88 -5.61 -25.24
C ASN A 171 9.43 -5.71 -26.70
N GLU A 172 8.45 -4.90 -27.10
CA GLU A 172 8.21 -4.60 -28.52
C GLU A 172 9.25 -3.60 -29.04
#